data_AF-A0A930WCM9-F1
#
_entry.id   AF-A0A930WCM9-F1
#
_cell.length_a   1.000
_cell.length_b   1.000
_cell.length_c   1.000
_cell.angle_alpha   90.00
_cell.angle_beta   90.00
_cell.angle_gamma   90.00
#
_symmetry.space_group_name_H-M   'P 1'
#
loop_
_entity.id
_entity.type
_entity.pdbx_description
1 polymer ?
#
loop_
_entity_poly.entity_id
_entity_poly.type
_entity_poly.pdbx_seq_one_letter_code
_entity_poly.pdbx_strand_id
1 'polypeptide(L)'
;MTELKACHICQPFNGKIFKVSELVPALNAPPFHPNCRCTTVPSKYFAKDKEKMYDQDTRETKARFYSGQLLSKISKAEPKITSDMQRIAGENQLAGLEFRKKTAESLARKITADSQVENISSAEAASKINDALRDTTIFDSDTFTEEYSKMKQKLIAEGYRVVKVKNTWLTNGPYKGVNTVIEKDGINFEMQYHTQESFDLKNGPLHELYEKRRLSSTTKAERHKLDAEMVKLSKTLKVPKNIERVE
;
A
#
# COMPACT_ATOMS: atom_id res chain seq x y z
N MET A 1 46.16 33.38 8.54
CA MET A 1 45.17 32.78 9.45
C MET A 1 44.14 33.83 9.80
N THR A 2 43.02 33.88 9.09
CA THR A 2 41.90 34.78 9.40
C THR A 2 41.01 34.09 10.42
N GLU A 3 40.93 34.63 11.64
CA GLU A 3 40.09 34.05 12.70
C GLU A 3 38.62 33.98 12.25
N LEU A 4 38.02 32.78 12.30
CA LEU A 4 36.60 32.50 12.08
C LEU A 4 35.70 32.98 13.23
N LYS A 5 36.08 34.06 13.93
CA LYS A 5 35.34 34.58 15.08
C LYS A 5 34.58 35.85 14.69
N ALA A 6 33.33 35.92 15.13
CA ALA A 6 32.53 37.14 14.98
C ALA A 6 33.26 38.32 15.65
N CYS A 7 33.22 39.51 15.03
CA CYS A 7 33.77 40.72 15.63
C CYS A 7 33.02 41.08 16.92
N HIS A 8 33.57 41.99 17.74
CA HIS A 8 32.96 42.40 19.00
C HIS A 8 31.53 42.96 18.85
N ILE A 9 31.19 43.58 17.72
CA ILE A 9 29.83 44.09 17.43
C ILE A 9 28.85 42.94 17.13
N CYS A 10 29.30 41.93 16.37
CA CYS A 10 28.46 40.81 15.95
C CYS A 10 28.44 39.65 16.94
N GLN A 11 29.39 39.59 17.88
CA GLN A 11 29.54 38.52 18.86
C GLN A 11 28.26 38.25 19.68
N PRO A 12 27.48 39.27 20.10
CA PRO A 12 26.19 39.06 20.76
C PRO A 12 25.13 38.36 19.90
N PHE A 13 25.30 38.32 18.57
CA PHE A 13 24.38 37.71 17.61
C PHE A 13 24.89 36.35 17.10
N ASN A 14 26.13 35.99 17.41
CA ASN A 14 26.73 34.75 16.93
C ASN A 14 25.98 33.52 17.48
N GLY A 15 25.47 32.68 16.57
CA GLY A 15 24.69 31.48 16.93
C GLY A 15 23.25 31.74 17.37
N LYS A 16 22.76 32.99 17.36
CA LYS A 16 21.34 33.27 17.61
C LYS A 16 20.48 32.83 16.43
N ILE A 17 19.30 32.31 16.76
CA ILE A 17 18.36 31.72 15.80
C ILE A 17 17.08 32.58 15.81
N PHE A 18 16.67 33.09 14.65
CA PHE A 18 15.47 33.90 14.45
C PHE A 18 14.58 33.30 13.35
N LYS A 19 13.27 33.55 13.39
CA LYS A 19 12.38 33.14 12.30
C LYS A 19 12.64 34.02 11.07
N VAL A 20 12.59 33.40 9.88
CA VAL A 20 12.74 34.14 8.61
C VAL A 20 11.68 35.23 8.45
N SER A 21 10.46 35.00 8.94
CA SER A 21 9.37 36.00 8.90
C SER A 21 9.62 37.23 9.76
N GLU A 22 10.57 37.17 10.70
CA GLU A 22 10.91 38.25 11.62
C GLU A 22 12.29 38.85 11.26
N LEU A 23 12.85 38.50 10.10
CA LEU A 23 14.19 38.93 9.68
C LEU A 23 14.20 40.43 9.38
N VAL A 24 15.01 41.15 10.14
CA VAL A 24 15.25 42.59 10.02
C VAL A 24 16.77 42.83 9.95
N PRO A 25 17.30 43.24 8.78
CA PRO A 25 18.71 43.59 8.65
C PRO A 25 19.12 44.65 9.67
N ALA A 26 20.36 44.57 10.14
CA ALA A 26 20.93 45.41 11.20
C ALA A 26 20.34 45.25 12.61
N LEU A 27 19.22 44.54 12.78
CA LEU A 27 18.64 44.24 14.10
C LEU A 27 18.88 42.78 14.52
N ASN A 28 18.53 41.83 13.67
CA ASN A 28 18.65 40.39 13.97
C ASN A 28 19.26 39.58 12.82
N ALA A 29 19.58 40.22 11.70
CA ALA A 29 20.32 39.62 10.60
C ALA A 29 21.40 40.57 10.07
N PRO A 30 22.56 40.04 9.62
CA PRO A 30 23.57 40.84 8.94
C PRO A 30 23.03 41.51 7.66
N PRO A 31 23.59 42.66 7.27
CA PRO A 31 24.74 43.33 7.90
C PRO A 31 24.35 44.13 9.16
N PHE A 32 25.15 44.03 10.24
CA PHE A 32 24.94 44.76 11.49
C PHE A 32 25.66 46.12 11.55
N HIS A 33 26.66 46.31 10.70
CA HIS A 33 27.49 47.49 10.66
C HIS A 33 28.16 47.60 9.28
N PRO A 34 28.72 48.77 8.90
CA PRO A 34 29.56 48.89 7.71
C PRO A 34 30.69 47.85 7.72
N ASN A 35 30.95 47.20 6.58
CA ASN A 35 31.94 46.11 6.43
C ASN A 35 31.66 44.83 7.23
N CYS A 36 30.41 44.58 7.63
CA CYS A 36 30.00 43.31 8.26
C CYS A 36 30.25 42.12 7.32
N ARG A 37 30.99 41.11 7.80
CA ARG A 37 31.26 39.85 7.08
C ARG A 37 30.48 38.66 7.63
N CYS A 38 29.48 38.91 8.48
CA CYS A 38 28.61 37.86 9.01
C CYS A 38 27.63 37.41 7.92
N THR A 39 27.24 36.14 7.97
CA THR A 39 26.25 35.55 7.07
C THR A 39 25.18 34.83 7.87
N THR A 40 23.98 34.73 7.31
CA THR A 40 22.93 33.87 7.85
C THR A 40 23.03 32.49 7.19
N VAL A 41 22.83 31.44 7.98
CA VAL A 41 22.70 30.07 7.46
C VAL A 41 21.37 29.49 7.93
N PRO A 42 20.72 28.64 7.12
CA PRO A 42 19.55 27.90 7.57
C PRO A 42 19.86 27.12 8.86
N SER A 43 19.12 27.39 9.93
CA SER A 43 19.26 26.64 11.18
C SER A 43 18.49 25.33 11.10
N LYS A 44 19.15 24.23 11.46
CA LYS A 44 18.53 22.90 11.60
C LYS A 44 17.51 22.81 12.75
N TYR A 45 17.39 23.82 13.60
CA TYR A 45 16.61 23.78 14.84
C TYR A 45 15.20 24.39 14.77
N PHE A 46 14.63 24.59 13.58
CA PHE A 46 13.20 24.89 13.46
C PHE A 46 12.38 23.65 13.10
N ALA A 47 11.80 23.10 14.16
CA ALA A 47 10.63 22.23 14.24
C ALA A 47 10.88 20.73 14.03
N LYS A 48 10.95 20.00 15.16
CA LYS A 48 10.61 18.57 15.24
C LYS A 48 9.29 18.23 14.52
N ASP A 49 8.38 19.21 14.39
CA ASP A 49 7.12 19.05 13.66
C ASP A 49 7.24 19.30 12.14
N LYS A 50 8.16 20.18 11.67
CA LYS A 50 8.41 20.36 10.23
C LYS A 50 9.31 19.28 9.65
N GLU A 51 10.23 18.72 10.45
CA GLU A 51 11.06 17.58 10.04
C GLU A 51 10.19 16.33 9.83
N LYS A 52 9.21 16.09 10.72
CA LYS A 52 8.18 15.06 10.52
C LYS A 52 7.29 15.35 9.31
N MET A 53 6.87 16.59 9.11
CA MET A 53 6.03 16.98 7.95
C MET A 53 6.78 16.82 6.62
N TYR A 54 8.07 17.20 6.57
CA TYR A 54 8.94 17.07 5.40
C TYR A 54 9.30 15.60 5.11
N ASP A 55 9.60 14.81 6.14
CA ASP A 55 9.81 13.36 6.01
C ASP A 55 8.53 12.62 5.56
N GLN A 56 7.36 13.06 6.05
CA GLN A 56 6.08 12.52 5.61
C GLN A 56 5.77 12.88 4.14
N ASP A 57 5.98 14.13 3.74
CA ASP A 57 5.76 14.61 2.37
C ASP A 57 6.73 13.96 1.37
N THR A 58 8.00 13.77 1.76
CA THR A 58 8.98 13.04 0.94
C THR A 58 8.66 11.55 0.83
N ARG A 59 8.15 10.90 1.89
CA ARG A 59 7.70 9.51 1.82
C ARG A 59 6.48 9.34 0.93
N GLU A 60 5.49 10.21 1.06
CA GLU A 60 4.28 10.16 0.22
C GLU A 60 4.64 10.39 -1.25
N THR A 61 5.53 11.34 -1.54
CA THR A 61 6.05 11.60 -2.89
C THR A 61 6.77 10.38 -3.47
N LYS A 62 7.65 9.73 -2.68
CA LYS A 62 8.32 8.49 -3.09
C LYS A 62 7.32 7.36 -3.34
N ALA A 63 6.32 7.19 -2.47
CA ALA A 63 5.29 6.17 -2.63
C ALA A 63 4.46 6.38 -3.90
N ARG A 64 4.10 7.63 -4.22
CA ARG A 64 3.43 7.99 -5.49
C ARG A 64 4.30 7.66 -6.70
N PHE A 65 5.60 7.98 -6.64
CA PHE A 65 6.55 7.64 -7.70
C PHE A 65 6.62 6.14 -7.98
N TYR A 66 6.85 5.32 -6.95
CA TYR A 66 6.92 3.86 -7.10
C TYR A 66 5.57 3.23 -7.49
N SER A 67 4.46 3.79 -7.00
CA SER A 67 3.12 3.43 -7.44
C SER A 67 2.95 3.60 -8.96
N GLY A 68 3.36 4.76 -9.50
CA GLY A 68 3.33 5.02 -10.94
C GLY A 68 4.21 4.08 -11.75
N GLN A 69 5.43 3.81 -11.27
CA GLN A 69 6.33 2.85 -11.93
C GLN A 69 5.76 1.43 -11.99
N LEU A 70 5.21 0.95 -10.86
CA LEU A 70 4.61 -0.37 -10.78
C LEU A 70 3.38 -0.49 -11.69
N LEU A 71 2.49 0.51 -11.70
CA LEU A 71 1.32 0.52 -12.58
C LEU A 71 1.68 0.61 -14.06
N SER A 72 2.75 1.33 -14.41
CA SER A 72 3.25 1.36 -15.78
C SER A 72 3.71 -0.03 -16.24
N LYS A 73 4.46 -0.75 -15.39
CA LYS A 73 4.89 -2.14 -15.67
C LYS A 73 3.68 -3.07 -15.82
N ILE A 74 2.73 -3.00 -14.89
CA ILE A 74 1.53 -3.83 -14.88
C ILE A 74 0.66 -3.55 -16.09
N SER A 75 0.44 -2.29 -16.46
CA SER A 75 -0.44 -1.93 -17.58
C SER A 75 0.05 -2.48 -18.93
N LYS A 76 1.35 -2.75 -19.07
CA LYS A 76 1.91 -3.38 -20.27
C LYS A 76 1.64 -4.88 -20.32
N ALA A 77 1.61 -5.55 -19.18
CA ALA A 77 1.45 -7.01 -19.09
C ALA A 77 -0.01 -7.45 -18.89
N GLU A 78 -0.82 -6.60 -18.26
CA GLU A 78 -2.19 -6.89 -17.86
C GLU A 78 -3.08 -7.42 -18.99
N PRO A 79 -3.11 -6.84 -20.21
CA PRO A 79 -3.98 -7.35 -21.28
C PRO A 79 -3.74 -8.83 -21.60
N LYS A 80 -2.46 -9.25 -21.60
CA LYS A 80 -2.09 -10.65 -21.83
C LYS A 80 -2.43 -11.51 -20.63
N ILE A 81 -2.04 -11.07 -19.42
CA ILE A 81 -2.30 -11.82 -18.18
C ILE A 81 -3.79 -12.08 -17.99
N THR A 82 -4.64 -11.06 -18.08
CA THR A 82 -6.08 -11.21 -17.88
C THR A 82 -6.72 -12.04 -19.00
N SER A 83 -6.25 -11.91 -20.25
CA SER A 83 -6.71 -12.79 -21.33
C SER A 83 -6.34 -14.26 -21.07
N ASP A 84 -5.15 -14.52 -20.57
CA ASP A 84 -4.72 -15.87 -20.19
C ASP A 84 -5.55 -16.38 -19.01
N MET A 85 -5.78 -15.56 -17.97
CA MET A 85 -6.61 -15.95 -16.82
C MET A 85 -8.03 -16.31 -17.25
N GLN A 86 -8.62 -15.55 -18.16
CA GLN A 86 -9.97 -15.83 -18.66
C GLN A 86 -10.03 -17.12 -19.45
N ARG A 87 -9.04 -17.37 -20.32
CA ARG A 87 -8.94 -18.63 -21.08
C ARG A 87 -8.72 -19.83 -20.14
N ILE A 88 -7.87 -19.68 -19.14
CA ILE A 88 -7.54 -20.74 -18.17
C ILE A 88 -8.75 -21.08 -17.28
N ALA A 89 -9.48 -20.06 -16.84
CA ALA A 89 -10.71 -20.22 -16.05
C ALA A 89 -11.80 -20.99 -16.83
N GLY A 90 -11.81 -20.86 -18.17
CA GLY A 90 -12.68 -21.63 -19.06
C GLY A 90 -14.14 -21.24 -18.89
N GLU A 91 -14.98 -22.20 -18.48
CA GLU A 91 -16.40 -21.94 -18.19
C GLU A 91 -16.61 -21.11 -16.93
N ASN A 92 -15.62 -21.07 -16.03
CA ASN A 92 -15.66 -20.22 -14.86
C ASN A 92 -15.43 -18.76 -15.26
N GLN A 93 -16.28 -17.85 -14.79
CA GLN A 93 -16.20 -16.44 -15.15
C GLN A 93 -15.21 -15.69 -14.27
N LEU A 94 -14.46 -14.77 -14.91
CA LEU A 94 -13.77 -13.72 -14.18
C LEU A 94 -14.78 -12.65 -13.75
N ALA A 95 -14.62 -12.17 -12.53
CA ALA A 95 -15.49 -11.14 -11.94
C ALA A 95 -14.67 -9.91 -11.50
N GLY A 96 -15.32 -8.74 -11.49
CA GLY A 96 -14.72 -7.49 -11.00
C GLY A 96 -13.55 -6.97 -11.86
N LEU A 97 -13.58 -7.22 -13.17
CA LEU A 97 -12.52 -6.84 -14.09
C LEU A 97 -12.27 -5.32 -14.08
N GLU A 98 -13.28 -4.51 -13.82
CA GLU A 98 -13.18 -3.05 -13.67
C GLU A 98 -12.25 -2.62 -12.51
N PHE A 99 -12.08 -3.49 -11.50
CA PHE A 99 -11.25 -3.24 -10.31
C PHE A 99 -9.96 -4.08 -10.28
N ARG A 100 -9.60 -4.74 -11.40
CA ARG A 100 -8.44 -5.62 -11.46
C ARG A 100 -7.11 -4.90 -11.26
N LYS A 101 -7.01 -3.64 -11.70
CA LYS A 101 -5.85 -2.78 -11.45
C LYS A 101 -6.12 -1.88 -10.27
N LYS A 102 -5.19 -1.87 -9.31
CA LYS A 102 -5.24 -0.95 -8.18
C LYS A 102 -5.05 0.49 -8.66
N THR A 103 -5.77 1.44 -8.06
CA THR A 103 -5.55 2.86 -8.38
C THR A 103 -4.19 3.32 -7.86
N ALA A 104 -3.58 4.30 -8.54
CA ALA A 104 -2.28 4.85 -8.14
C ALA A 104 -2.29 5.37 -6.70
N GLU A 105 -3.39 5.99 -6.28
CA GLU A 105 -3.57 6.49 -4.92
C GLU A 105 -3.64 5.35 -3.89
N SER A 106 -4.45 4.31 -4.15
CA SER A 106 -4.56 3.16 -3.25
C SER A 106 -3.26 2.38 -3.14
N LEU A 107 -2.51 2.31 -4.23
CA LEU A 107 -1.20 1.67 -4.26
C LEU A 107 -0.16 2.50 -3.50
N ALA A 108 -0.12 3.82 -3.71
CA ALA A 108 0.78 4.71 -2.96
C ALA A 108 0.49 4.67 -1.45
N ARG A 109 -0.79 4.69 -1.04
CA ARG A 109 -1.18 4.51 0.37
C ARG A 109 -0.66 3.20 0.95
N LYS A 110 -0.80 2.09 0.21
CA LYS A 110 -0.29 0.78 0.65
C LYS A 110 1.23 0.78 0.78
N ILE A 111 1.95 1.32 -0.20
CA ILE A 111 3.41 1.46 -0.15
C ILE A 111 3.85 2.24 1.10
N THR A 112 3.19 3.36 1.40
CA THR A 112 3.48 4.16 2.61
C THR A 112 3.21 3.36 3.88
N ALA A 113 2.05 2.69 3.97
CA ALA A 113 1.67 1.92 5.16
C ALA A 113 2.62 0.73 5.40
N ASP A 114 2.91 -0.07 4.38
CA ASP A 114 3.78 -1.25 4.48
C ASP A 114 5.23 -0.81 4.79
N SER A 115 5.71 0.28 4.17
CA SER A 115 7.02 0.89 4.47
C SER A 115 7.15 1.31 5.93
N GLN A 116 6.10 1.88 6.52
CA GLN A 116 6.08 2.29 7.93
C GLN A 116 6.00 1.10 8.88
N VAL A 117 5.12 0.14 8.60
CA VAL A 117 4.90 -1.03 9.46
C VAL A 117 6.12 -1.95 9.49
N GLU A 118 6.75 -2.18 8.34
CA GLU A 118 7.93 -3.04 8.22
C GLU A 118 9.25 -2.28 8.45
N ASN A 119 9.21 -0.95 8.58
CA ASN A 119 10.39 -0.08 8.67
C ASN A 119 11.39 -0.28 7.51
N ILE A 120 10.86 -0.29 6.28
CA ILE A 120 11.62 -0.49 5.04
C ILE A 120 11.45 0.70 4.08
N SER A 121 12.25 0.75 3.01
CA SER A 121 12.11 1.80 1.99
C SER A 121 10.82 1.67 1.17
N SER A 122 10.31 2.79 0.61
CA SER A 122 9.16 2.75 -0.30
C SER A 122 9.40 1.89 -1.55
N ALA A 123 10.65 1.80 -2.01
CA ALA A 123 11.03 0.95 -3.13
C ALA A 123 10.86 -0.53 -2.79
N GLU A 124 11.34 -0.93 -1.60
CA GLU A 124 11.23 -2.30 -1.11
C GLU A 124 9.76 -2.66 -0.85
N ALA A 125 9.01 -1.77 -0.18
CA ALA A 125 7.58 -1.95 0.03
C ALA A 125 6.83 -2.13 -1.30
N ALA A 126 7.12 -1.31 -2.32
CA ALA A 126 6.54 -1.45 -3.65
C ALA A 126 6.88 -2.81 -4.31
N SER A 127 8.11 -3.30 -4.14
CA SER A 127 8.54 -4.59 -4.70
C SER A 127 7.85 -5.81 -4.08
N LYS A 128 7.36 -5.68 -2.83
CA LYS A 128 6.62 -6.73 -2.11
C LYS A 128 5.12 -6.76 -2.46
N ILE A 129 4.62 -5.77 -3.21
CA ILE A 129 3.19 -5.69 -3.57
C ILE A 129 2.89 -6.66 -4.70
N ASN A 130 2.08 -7.67 -4.39
CA ASN A 130 1.61 -8.66 -5.36
C ASN A 130 0.18 -8.36 -5.87
N ASP A 131 -0.55 -7.45 -5.21
CA ASP A 131 -1.98 -7.20 -5.44
C ASP A 131 -2.24 -5.94 -6.27
N ALA A 132 -1.26 -5.48 -7.05
CA ALA A 132 -1.42 -4.32 -7.92
C ALA A 132 -2.19 -4.65 -9.21
N LEU A 133 -2.08 -5.91 -9.69
CA LEU A 133 -3.01 -6.56 -10.62
C LEU A 133 -3.66 -7.73 -9.89
N ARG A 134 -4.99 -7.84 -9.98
CA ARG A 134 -5.79 -8.84 -9.29
C ARG A 134 -6.93 -9.32 -10.17
N ASP A 135 -6.88 -10.56 -10.62
CA ASP A 135 -8.02 -11.18 -11.28
C ASP A 135 -8.77 -12.07 -10.27
N THR A 136 -10.10 -12.17 -10.43
CA THR A 136 -10.94 -12.96 -9.53
C THR A 136 -11.75 -13.95 -10.35
N THR A 137 -11.72 -15.23 -9.96
CA THR A 137 -12.59 -16.28 -10.52
C THR A 137 -13.63 -16.67 -9.48
N ILE A 138 -14.86 -16.88 -9.95
CA ILE A 138 -15.94 -17.42 -9.14
C ILE A 138 -16.08 -18.92 -9.38
N PHE A 139 -16.12 -19.69 -8.30
CA PHE A 139 -16.40 -21.12 -8.31
C PHE A 139 -17.67 -21.43 -7.53
N ASP A 140 -18.33 -22.52 -7.91
CA ASP A 140 -19.39 -23.09 -7.09
C ASP A 140 -18.82 -23.64 -5.77
N SER A 141 -19.60 -23.52 -4.68
CA SER A 141 -19.19 -23.96 -3.34
C SER A 141 -18.91 -25.47 -3.28
N ASP A 142 -19.62 -26.27 -4.07
CA ASP A 142 -19.49 -27.74 -4.05
C ASP A 142 -18.31 -28.24 -4.89
N THR A 143 -17.89 -27.49 -5.92
CA THR A 143 -16.78 -27.87 -6.82
C THR A 143 -15.52 -27.04 -6.61
N PHE A 144 -15.54 -26.04 -5.72
CA PHE A 144 -14.47 -25.06 -5.48
C PHE A 144 -13.06 -25.67 -5.45
N THR A 145 -12.86 -26.70 -4.64
CA THR A 145 -11.54 -27.33 -4.43
C THR A 145 -11.04 -28.04 -5.68
N GLU A 146 -11.95 -28.67 -6.43
CA GLU A 146 -11.63 -29.34 -7.69
C GLU A 146 -11.29 -28.33 -8.78
N GLU A 147 -12.12 -27.29 -8.94
CA GLU A 147 -11.91 -26.22 -9.94
C GLU A 147 -10.64 -25.42 -9.64
N TYR A 148 -10.35 -25.13 -8.37
CA TYR A 148 -9.08 -24.54 -7.95
C TYR A 148 -7.89 -25.42 -8.37
N SER A 149 -7.95 -26.73 -8.10
CA SER A 149 -6.88 -27.67 -8.42
C SER A 149 -6.64 -27.77 -9.93
N LYS A 150 -7.71 -27.86 -10.74
CA LYS A 150 -7.65 -27.83 -12.20
C LYS A 150 -7.02 -26.54 -12.71
N MET A 151 -7.47 -25.40 -12.20
CA MET A 151 -6.97 -24.09 -12.61
C MET A 151 -5.48 -23.92 -12.26
N LYS A 152 -5.08 -24.33 -11.04
CA LYS A 152 -3.68 -24.34 -10.60
C LYS A 152 -2.79 -25.19 -11.52
N GLN A 153 -3.24 -26.38 -11.91
CA GLN A 153 -2.50 -27.25 -12.83
C GLN A 153 -2.34 -26.62 -14.23
N LYS A 154 -3.40 -26.01 -14.78
CA LYS A 154 -3.33 -25.30 -16.07
C LYS A 154 -2.35 -24.13 -16.02
N LEU A 155 -2.39 -23.33 -14.96
CA LEU A 155 -1.43 -22.23 -14.74
C LEU A 155 0.02 -22.74 -14.79
N ILE A 156 0.32 -23.83 -14.07
CA ILE A 156 1.66 -24.42 -14.04
C ILE A 156 2.06 -24.96 -15.42
N ALA A 157 1.15 -25.64 -16.12
CA ALA A 157 1.40 -26.16 -17.46
C ALA A 157 1.73 -25.06 -18.48
N GLU A 158 1.19 -23.87 -18.29
CA GLU A 158 1.46 -22.69 -19.12
C GLU A 158 2.65 -21.84 -18.62
N GLY A 159 3.41 -22.39 -17.66
CA GLY A 159 4.64 -21.81 -17.15
C GLY A 159 4.41 -20.60 -16.24
N TYR A 160 3.26 -20.50 -15.59
CA TYR A 160 3.08 -19.61 -14.44
C TYR A 160 3.60 -20.29 -13.18
N ARG A 161 4.23 -19.50 -12.31
CA ARG A 161 4.72 -19.99 -11.02
C ARG A 161 3.77 -19.58 -9.91
N VAL A 162 3.25 -20.56 -9.17
CA VAL A 162 2.49 -20.32 -7.94
C VAL A 162 3.49 -20.04 -6.82
N VAL A 163 3.51 -18.80 -6.32
CA VAL A 163 4.48 -18.33 -5.32
C VAL A 163 3.96 -18.54 -3.90
N LYS A 164 2.68 -18.22 -3.66
CA LYS A 164 2.09 -18.28 -2.33
C LYS A 164 0.60 -18.47 -2.42
N VAL A 165 0.06 -19.41 -1.64
CA VAL A 165 -1.38 -19.60 -1.47
C VAL A 165 -1.77 -19.17 -0.06
N LYS A 166 -2.85 -18.41 0.06
CA LYS A 166 -3.45 -18.00 1.33
C LYS A 166 -4.93 -18.34 1.32
N ASN A 167 -5.27 -19.43 2.00
CA ASN A 167 -6.63 -19.89 2.17
C ASN A 167 -7.26 -19.26 3.41
N THR A 168 -8.13 -18.26 3.24
CA THR A 168 -8.72 -17.54 4.37
C THR A 168 -10.02 -18.18 4.89
N TRP A 169 -10.56 -19.18 4.19
CA TRP A 169 -11.68 -19.98 4.68
C TRP A 169 -11.36 -20.64 6.02
N LEU A 170 -10.12 -21.08 6.18
CA LEU A 170 -9.58 -21.73 7.39
C LEU A 170 -9.23 -20.74 8.52
N THR A 171 -9.41 -19.43 8.30
CA THR A 171 -9.11 -18.40 9.29
C THR A 171 -10.38 -17.85 9.93
N ASN A 172 -10.27 -17.30 11.14
CA ASN A 172 -11.37 -16.60 11.82
C ASN A 172 -11.64 -15.19 11.28
N GLY A 173 -10.94 -14.77 10.22
CA GLY A 173 -11.11 -13.45 9.61
C GLY A 173 -12.43 -13.32 8.83
N PRO A 174 -12.89 -12.07 8.59
CA PRO A 174 -14.11 -11.81 7.84
C PRO A 174 -13.96 -12.10 6.34
N TYR A 175 -12.77 -11.88 5.78
CA TYR A 175 -12.55 -12.17 4.37
C TYR A 175 -12.53 -13.69 4.12
N LYS A 176 -13.42 -14.19 3.25
CA LYS A 176 -13.53 -15.60 2.87
C LYS A 176 -13.24 -15.81 1.39
N GLY A 177 -12.10 -16.40 1.08
CA GLY A 177 -11.61 -16.68 -0.26
C GLY A 177 -10.26 -17.38 -0.24
N VAL A 178 -9.75 -17.72 -1.42
CA VAL A 178 -8.36 -18.17 -1.58
C VAL A 178 -7.62 -17.13 -2.41
N ASN A 179 -6.51 -16.64 -1.90
CA ASN A 179 -5.66 -15.69 -2.62
C ASN A 179 -4.35 -16.38 -2.99
N THR A 180 -4.02 -16.39 -4.27
CA THR A 180 -2.79 -16.98 -4.79
C THR A 180 -1.94 -15.91 -5.44
N VAL A 181 -0.70 -15.76 -4.98
CA VAL A 181 0.32 -14.97 -5.68
C VAL A 181 0.88 -15.82 -6.80
N ILE A 182 0.75 -15.32 -8.02
CA ILE A 182 1.26 -15.94 -9.24
C ILE A 182 2.34 -15.05 -9.82
N GLU A 183 3.38 -15.66 -10.38
CA GLU A 183 4.46 -14.99 -11.07
C GLU A 183 4.58 -15.48 -12.52
N LYS A 184 4.80 -14.53 -13.43
CA LYS A 184 5.15 -14.78 -14.84
C LYS A 184 6.09 -13.68 -15.34
N ASP A 185 7.20 -14.07 -15.95
CA ASP A 185 8.17 -13.16 -16.58
C ASP A 185 8.63 -11.99 -15.67
N GLY A 186 8.81 -12.27 -14.37
CA GLY A 186 9.21 -11.30 -13.35
C GLY A 186 8.09 -10.34 -12.93
N ILE A 187 6.83 -10.69 -13.19
CA ILE A 187 5.64 -9.94 -12.79
C ILE A 187 4.81 -10.80 -11.84
N ASN A 188 4.65 -10.30 -10.61
CA ASN A 188 3.73 -10.89 -9.65
C ASN A 188 2.35 -10.24 -9.80
N PHE A 189 1.31 -11.07 -9.71
CA PHE A 189 -0.08 -10.64 -9.62
C PHE A 189 -0.84 -11.58 -8.68
N GLU A 190 -2.02 -11.15 -8.23
CA GLU A 190 -2.87 -11.95 -7.34
C GLU A 190 -4.01 -12.57 -8.14
N MET A 191 -4.21 -13.87 -7.99
CA MET A 191 -5.42 -14.57 -8.43
C MET A 191 -6.27 -14.89 -7.21
N GLN A 192 -7.50 -14.39 -7.22
CA GLN A 192 -8.46 -14.57 -6.13
C GLN A 192 -9.54 -15.56 -6.54
N TYR A 193 -9.90 -16.45 -5.63
CA TYR A 193 -10.92 -17.47 -5.85
C TYR A 193 -12.00 -17.32 -4.78
N HIS A 194 -13.24 -17.16 -5.23
CA HIS A 194 -14.39 -16.90 -4.38
C HIS A 194 -15.58 -17.76 -4.79
N THR A 195 -16.51 -18.00 -3.85
CA THR A 195 -17.90 -18.31 -4.21
C THR A 195 -18.65 -17.02 -4.53
N GLN A 196 -19.76 -17.08 -5.26
CA GLN A 196 -20.58 -15.90 -5.57
C GLN A 196 -20.96 -15.13 -4.29
N GLU A 197 -21.50 -15.83 -3.28
CA GLU A 197 -21.86 -15.24 -1.98
C GLU A 197 -20.67 -14.54 -1.30
N SER A 198 -19.48 -15.14 -1.33
CA SER A 198 -18.29 -14.57 -0.69
C SER A 198 -17.75 -13.36 -1.45
N PHE A 199 -17.90 -13.34 -2.78
CA PHE A 199 -17.51 -12.22 -3.63
C PHE A 199 -18.45 -11.04 -3.44
N ASP A 200 -19.76 -11.29 -3.44
CA ASP A 200 -20.78 -10.26 -3.22
C ASP A 200 -20.66 -9.65 -1.83
N LEU A 201 -20.46 -10.49 -0.81
CA LEU A 201 -20.26 -10.01 0.55
C LEU A 201 -18.99 -9.14 0.67
N LYS A 202 -17.89 -9.57 0.04
CA LYS A 202 -16.62 -8.82 0.00
C LYS A 202 -16.76 -7.46 -0.70
N ASN A 203 -17.44 -7.40 -1.85
CA ASN A 203 -17.54 -6.17 -2.64
C ASN A 203 -18.69 -5.25 -2.20
N GLY A 204 -19.65 -5.77 -1.43
CA GLY A 204 -20.73 -4.99 -0.84
C GLY A 204 -20.45 -4.68 0.64
N PRO A 205 -21.24 -5.23 1.59
CA PRO A 205 -21.22 -4.81 3.00
C PRO A 205 -19.84 -4.87 3.67
N LEU A 206 -19.01 -5.89 3.40
CA LEU A 206 -17.69 -5.97 4.01
C LEU A 206 -16.77 -4.84 3.53
N HIS A 207 -16.87 -4.44 2.26
CA HIS A 207 -16.06 -3.34 1.75
C HIS A 207 -16.38 -2.06 2.51
N GLU A 208 -17.66 -1.71 2.66
CA GLU A 208 -18.08 -0.51 3.38
C GLU A 208 -17.62 -0.49 4.85
N LEU A 209 -17.77 -1.61 5.55
CA LEU A 209 -17.32 -1.74 6.94
C LEU A 209 -15.80 -1.66 7.05
N TYR A 210 -15.07 -2.27 6.12
CA TYR A 210 -13.62 -2.20 6.06
C TYR A 210 -13.13 -0.77 5.80
N GLU A 211 -13.78 -0.04 4.89
CA GLU A 211 -13.49 1.36 4.58
C GLU A 211 -13.67 2.27 5.80
N LYS A 212 -14.73 2.05 6.60
CA LYS A 212 -14.93 2.75 7.89
C LYS A 212 -13.87 2.37 8.90
N ARG A 213 -13.55 1.08 9.01
CA ARG A 213 -12.58 0.55 9.99
C ARG A 213 -11.18 1.12 9.78
N ARG A 214 -10.74 1.23 8.53
CA ARG A 214 -9.35 1.59 8.19
C ARG A 214 -9.04 3.08 8.37
N LEU A 215 -10.03 3.95 8.58
CA LEU A 215 -9.78 5.37 8.81
C LEU A 215 -8.98 5.59 10.10
N SER A 216 -8.04 6.54 10.05
CA SER A 216 -7.24 6.95 11.21
C SER A 216 -8.10 7.57 12.31
N SER A 217 -9.21 8.22 11.94
CA SER A 217 -10.20 8.81 12.85
C SER A 217 -11.08 7.78 13.57
N THR A 218 -11.13 6.53 13.11
CA THR A 218 -11.96 5.49 13.74
C THR A 218 -11.35 5.03 15.06
N THR A 219 -12.12 5.18 16.15
CA THR A 219 -11.66 4.84 17.49
C THR A 219 -11.42 3.33 17.65
N LYS A 220 -10.61 2.93 18.64
CA LYS A 220 -10.37 1.51 18.94
C LYS A 220 -11.66 0.75 19.26
N ALA A 221 -12.56 1.36 20.03
CA ALA A 221 -13.85 0.75 20.38
C ALA A 221 -14.72 0.53 19.14
N GLU A 222 -14.73 1.50 18.21
CA GLU A 222 -15.47 1.38 16.96
C GLU A 222 -14.87 0.33 16.02
N ARG A 223 -13.53 0.27 15.90
CA ARG A 223 -12.86 -0.80 15.14
C ARG A 223 -13.24 -2.19 15.65
N HIS A 224 -13.35 -2.38 16.96
CA HIS A 224 -13.75 -3.66 17.54
C HIS A 224 -15.20 -4.04 17.18
N LYS A 225 -16.13 -3.07 17.16
CA LYS A 225 -17.50 -3.30 16.71
C LYS A 225 -17.57 -3.68 15.24
N LEU A 226 -16.89 -2.92 14.38
CA LEU A 226 -16.81 -3.19 12.94
C LEU A 226 -16.18 -4.56 12.67
N ASP A 227 -15.12 -4.93 13.39
CA ASP A 227 -14.49 -6.25 13.28
C ASP A 227 -15.46 -7.38 13.66
N ALA A 228 -16.20 -7.24 14.76
CA ALA A 228 -17.20 -8.21 15.18
C ALA A 228 -18.35 -8.35 14.17
N GLU A 229 -18.81 -7.23 13.61
CA GLU A 229 -19.87 -7.21 12.60
C GLU A 229 -19.44 -7.89 11.30
N MET A 230 -18.26 -7.55 10.79
CA MET A 230 -17.71 -8.18 9.59
C MET A 230 -17.55 -9.71 9.78
N VAL A 231 -17.05 -10.16 10.93
CA VAL A 231 -16.94 -11.59 11.23
C VAL A 231 -18.31 -12.25 11.32
N LYS A 232 -19.30 -11.58 11.92
CA LYS A 232 -20.68 -12.09 12.00
C LYS A 232 -21.29 -12.30 10.62
N LEU A 233 -21.17 -11.33 9.72
CA LEU A 233 -21.67 -11.44 8.34
C LEU A 233 -21.01 -12.61 7.60
N SER A 234 -19.71 -12.80 7.82
CA SER A 234 -18.94 -13.80 7.08
C SER A 234 -19.22 -15.24 7.52
N LYS A 235 -19.76 -15.43 8.74
CA LYS A 235 -20.14 -16.74 9.28
C LYS A 235 -21.39 -17.34 8.63
N THR A 236 -22.17 -16.55 7.91
CA THR A 236 -23.39 -17.04 7.24
C THR A 236 -23.08 -17.69 5.89
N LEU A 237 -21.86 -17.52 5.37
CA LEU A 237 -21.45 -18.06 4.08
C LEU A 237 -21.32 -19.59 4.12
N LYS A 238 -21.78 -20.25 3.05
CA LYS A 238 -21.55 -21.68 2.87
C LYS A 238 -20.06 -21.95 2.65
N VAL A 239 -19.46 -22.74 3.55
CA VAL A 239 -18.04 -23.16 3.43
C VAL A 239 -17.91 -24.14 2.26
N PRO A 240 -16.98 -23.91 1.31
CA PRO A 240 -16.78 -24.82 0.18
C PRO A 240 -16.39 -26.23 0.60
N LYS A 241 -16.80 -27.23 -0.18
CA LYS A 241 -16.47 -28.64 0.09
C LYS A 241 -14.96 -28.88 -0.04
N ASN A 242 -14.40 -29.61 0.93
CA ASN A 242 -12.98 -30.00 0.99
C ASN A 242 -12.00 -28.81 0.95
N ILE A 243 -12.41 -27.63 1.41
CA ILE A 243 -11.61 -26.40 1.31
C ILE A 243 -10.26 -26.49 2.03
N GLU A 244 -10.14 -27.39 3.01
CA GLU A 244 -8.89 -27.69 3.72
C GLU A 244 -7.79 -28.28 2.82
N ARG A 245 -8.15 -28.79 1.63
CA ARG A 245 -7.20 -29.35 0.65
C ARG A 245 -6.58 -28.30 -0.28
N VAL A 246 -7.00 -27.04 -0.18
CA VAL A 246 -6.45 -25.95 -1.02
C VAL A 246 -5.18 -25.39 -0.38
N GLU A 247 -4.04 -25.67 -1.04
CA GLU A 247 -2.67 -25.27 -0.70
C GLU A 247 -1.87 -24.81 -1.92
#